data_AF-A0A957XWV6-F1
#
_entry.id   AF-A0A957XWV6-F1
#
_cell.length_a   1.000
_cell.length_b   1.000
_cell.length_c   1.000
_cell.angle_alpha   90.00
_cell.angle_beta   90.00
_cell.angle_gamma   90.00
#
_symmetry.space_group_name_H-M   'P 1'
#
loop_
_entity.id
_entity.type
_entity.pdbx_description
1 polymer ?
#
loop_
_entity_poly.entity_id
_entity_poly.type
_entity_poly.pdbx_seq_one_letter_code
_entity_poly.pdbx_strand_id
1 'polypeptide(L)'
;MTVPPSTSHVSRFTFHPSPGQTPGETGSPLDAFFNPAGVAVIGASANPNKLSHGVLRNLISFGYRGAVYPVNPGRKEILGLPCYPTITAVPDPLDLAVIVVPAPVCPAALHECGVRGIKSAIVISGGFRETGPDGLALEQELLDIARQHNMRLIGPNCVGTLDAYSGLDTSFIRTMPEPGDIAFISQSGAICGGILEWTAGKGVGFSRFATLGNAADV
;
A
#
# COMPACT_ATOMS: atom_id res chain seq x y z
N MET A 1 10.81 46.96 24.46
CA MET A 1 9.81 46.78 23.40
C MET A 1 9.66 45.28 23.17
N THR A 2 8.67 44.66 23.78
CA THR A 2 8.40 43.22 23.72
C THR A 2 7.34 42.97 22.65
N VAL A 3 7.68 42.17 21.64
CA VAL A 3 6.76 41.75 20.57
C VAL A 3 5.87 40.63 21.11
N PRO A 4 4.53 40.69 20.98
CA PRO A 4 3.65 39.61 21.45
C PRO A 4 3.70 38.41 20.48
N PRO A 5 3.40 37.18 20.96
CA PRO A 5 3.39 36.00 20.10
C PRO A 5 2.21 36.05 19.12
N SER A 6 2.52 35.81 17.85
CA SER A 6 1.55 35.60 16.79
C SER A 6 0.81 34.28 17.02
N THR A 7 -0.48 34.36 17.33
CA THR A 7 -1.39 33.20 17.28
C THR A 7 -1.73 32.93 15.82
N SER A 8 -1.01 32.01 15.18
CA SER A 8 -1.43 31.45 13.89
C SER A 8 -2.65 30.57 14.12
N HIS A 9 -3.83 31.09 13.80
CA HIS A 9 -5.01 30.27 13.58
C HIS A 9 -4.76 29.39 12.35
N VAL A 10 -4.30 28.16 12.55
CA VAL A 10 -4.37 27.12 11.53
C VAL A 10 -5.83 26.69 11.46
N SER A 11 -6.57 27.28 10.54
CA SER A 11 -7.91 26.81 10.18
C SER A 11 -7.79 25.36 9.72
N ARG A 12 -8.28 24.41 10.52
CA ARG A 12 -8.41 23.01 10.11
C ARG A 12 -9.30 22.99 8.86
N PHE A 13 -8.73 22.67 7.71
CA PHE A 13 -9.52 22.34 6.53
C PHE A 13 -10.17 20.97 6.77
N THR A 14 -11.38 20.98 7.32
CA THR A 14 -12.24 19.80 7.31
C THR A 14 -12.70 19.55 5.87
N PHE A 15 -12.21 18.48 5.26
CA PHE A 15 -12.71 17.97 3.99
C PHE A 15 -14.20 17.64 4.17
N HIS A 16 -15.08 18.45 3.57
CA HIS A 16 -16.49 18.14 3.47
C HIS A 16 -16.70 17.30 2.21
N PRO A 17 -17.41 16.16 2.28
CA PRO A 17 -17.82 15.46 1.07
C PRO A 17 -18.69 16.40 0.22
N SER A 18 -18.42 16.44 -1.08
CA SER A 18 -19.18 17.27 -2.03
C SER A 18 -20.66 16.90 -2.00
N PRO A 19 -21.59 17.87 -1.89
CA PRO A 19 -23.02 17.57 -1.89
C PRO A 19 -23.43 17.05 -3.29
N GLY A 20 -23.82 15.79 -3.36
CA GLY A 20 -24.26 15.13 -4.60
C GLY A 20 -24.16 13.61 -4.65
N GLN A 21 -23.66 12.95 -3.61
CA GLN A 21 -23.52 11.50 -3.59
C GLN A 21 -24.77 10.79 -3.04
N THR A 22 -25.41 9.97 -3.88
CA THR A 22 -26.54 9.10 -3.51
C THR A 22 -26.10 7.96 -2.59
N PRO A 23 -26.93 7.52 -1.62
CA PRO A 23 -26.57 6.44 -0.70
C PRO A 23 -26.56 5.09 -1.44
N GLY A 24 -25.38 4.54 -1.75
CA GLY A 24 -25.24 3.19 -2.32
C GLY A 24 -23.95 2.91 -3.11
N GLU A 25 -23.28 3.93 -3.64
CA GLU A 25 -22.06 3.80 -4.46
C GLU A 25 -21.10 4.98 -4.22
N THR A 26 -20.28 4.97 -3.16
CA THR A 26 -19.46 6.15 -2.84
C THR A 26 -18.12 5.81 -2.20
N GLY A 27 -17.35 4.94 -2.83
CA GLY A 27 -15.91 4.82 -2.60
C GLY A 27 -15.17 5.08 -3.90
N SER A 28 -14.16 5.94 -3.89
CA SER A 28 -13.24 6.05 -5.02
C SER A 28 -12.58 4.68 -5.25
N PRO A 29 -12.32 4.26 -6.51
CA PRO A 29 -11.58 3.02 -6.79
C PRO A 29 -10.15 3.02 -6.21
N LEU A 30 -9.70 4.16 -5.67
CA LEU A 30 -8.41 4.33 -5.01
C LEU A 30 -8.49 4.24 -3.47
N ASP A 31 -9.68 4.19 -2.88
CA ASP A 31 -9.84 4.31 -1.42
C ASP A 31 -9.15 3.16 -0.68
N ALA A 32 -9.22 1.94 -1.20
CA ALA A 32 -8.60 0.77 -0.57
C ALA A 32 -7.06 0.85 -0.49
N PHE A 33 -6.40 1.75 -1.23
CA PHE A 33 -4.95 1.97 -1.10
C PHE A 33 -4.55 2.77 0.14
N PHE A 34 -5.50 3.48 0.76
CA PHE A 34 -5.25 4.34 1.93
C PHE A 34 -6.20 4.09 3.11
N ASN A 35 -7.33 3.42 2.88
CA ASN A 35 -8.31 3.10 3.90
C ASN A 35 -8.96 1.71 3.71
N PRO A 36 -8.17 0.62 3.57
CA PRO A 36 -8.71 -0.73 3.53
C PRO A 36 -9.23 -1.15 4.93
N ALA A 37 -10.25 -1.99 4.98
CA ALA A 37 -10.66 -2.66 6.21
C ALA A 37 -9.84 -3.94 6.47
N GLY A 38 -9.27 -4.54 5.41
CA GLY A 38 -8.38 -5.69 5.49
C GLY A 38 -7.30 -5.72 4.41
N VAL A 39 -6.08 -6.09 4.80
CA VAL A 39 -4.89 -6.17 3.93
C VAL A 39 -4.31 -7.58 3.96
N ALA A 40 -4.18 -8.22 2.80
CA ALA A 40 -3.40 -9.45 2.66
C ALA A 40 -1.99 -9.16 2.15
N VAL A 41 -0.98 -9.79 2.74
CA VAL A 41 0.41 -9.73 2.28
C VAL A 41 0.79 -11.07 1.66
N ILE A 42 0.79 -11.13 0.33
CA ILE A 42 1.10 -12.33 -0.45
C ILE A 42 2.61 -12.44 -0.64
N GLY A 43 3.18 -13.59 -0.26
CA GLY A 43 4.63 -13.76 -0.15
C GLY A 43 5.17 -13.33 1.21
N ALA A 44 4.31 -13.24 2.23
CA ALA A 44 4.70 -12.93 3.60
C ALA A 44 5.82 -13.87 4.10
N SER A 45 6.74 -13.35 4.90
CA SER A 45 7.88 -14.11 5.42
C SER A 45 8.18 -13.77 6.87
N ALA A 46 8.58 -14.78 7.65
CA ALA A 46 9.15 -14.60 8.98
C ALA A 46 10.62 -14.15 8.95
N ASN A 47 11.27 -14.17 7.77
CA ASN A 47 12.65 -13.76 7.64
C ASN A 47 12.76 -12.22 7.66
N PRO A 48 13.44 -11.61 8.66
CA PRO A 48 13.53 -10.16 8.80
C PRO A 48 14.27 -9.46 7.65
N ASN A 49 14.99 -10.20 6.81
CA ASN A 49 15.70 -9.67 5.65
C ASN A 49 14.82 -9.58 4.38
N LYS A 50 13.58 -10.08 4.41
CA LYS A 50 12.66 -10.03 3.26
C LYS A 50 11.82 -8.76 3.32
N LEU A 51 11.59 -8.12 2.17
CA LEU A 51 10.74 -6.92 2.07
C LEU A 51 9.33 -7.17 2.62
N SER A 52 8.74 -8.33 2.33
CA SER A 52 7.42 -8.71 2.83
C SER A 52 7.32 -8.82 4.35
N HIS A 53 8.43 -9.09 5.03
CA HIS A 53 8.50 -9.00 6.50
C HIS A 53 8.42 -7.54 6.96
N GLY A 54 9.11 -6.63 6.27
CA GLY A 54 9.04 -5.20 6.53
C GLY A 54 7.61 -4.65 6.40
N VAL A 55 6.93 -5.02 5.31
CA VAL A 55 5.50 -4.67 5.10
C VAL A 55 4.64 -5.18 6.25
N LEU A 56 4.75 -6.47 6.58
CA LEU A 56 3.93 -7.05 7.64
C LEU A 56 4.20 -6.40 9.00
N ARG A 57 5.48 -6.17 9.34
CA ARG A 57 5.87 -5.46 10.56
C ARG A 57 5.24 -4.07 10.62
N ASN A 58 5.29 -3.30 9.53
CA ASN A 58 4.78 -1.93 9.49
C ASN A 58 3.28 -1.87 9.73
N LEU A 59 2.52 -2.73 9.04
CA LEU A 59 1.08 -2.88 9.25
C LEU A 59 0.71 -3.22 10.70
N ILE A 60 1.59 -3.93 11.44
CA ILE A 60 1.36 -4.28 12.86
C ILE A 60 1.81 -3.14 13.79
N SER A 61 2.89 -2.45 13.44
CA SER A 61 3.64 -1.60 14.39
C SER A 61 3.19 -0.15 14.40
N PHE A 62 2.60 0.35 13.31
CA PHE A 62 2.25 1.77 13.17
C PHE A 62 0.78 2.11 13.44
N GLY A 63 0.04 1.19 14.06
CA GLY A 63 -1.30 1.49 14.61
C GLY A 63 -2.45 1.36 13.60
N TYR A 64 -2.21 0.76 12.44
CA TYR A 64 -3.27 0.33 11.52
C TYR A 64 -4.28 -0.57 12.26
N ARG A 65 -5.56 -0.25 12.09
CA ARG A 65 -6.65 -0.89 12.84
C ARG A 65 -7.45 -1.92 12.04
N GLY A 66 -7.22 -1.99 10.73
CA GLY A 66 -7.86 -3.00 9.90
C GLY A 66 -7.19 -4.37 10.07
N ALA A 67 -7.80 -5.38 9.46
CA ALA A 67 -7.29 -6.74 9.53
C ALA A 67 -6.02 -6.90 8.68
N VAL A 68 -5.10 -7.75 9.14
CA VAL A 68 -3.80 -8.01 8.47
C VAL A 68 -3.62 -9.52 8.32
N TYR A 69 -3.43 -9.98 7.08
CA TYR A 69 -3.38 -11.40 6.76
C TYR A 69 -2.10 -11.77 6.01
N PRO A 70 -1.12 -12.42 6.65
CA PRO A 70 0.02 -12.98 5.93
C PRO A 70 -0.42 -14.20 5.10
N VAL A 71 -0.05 -14.23 3.82
CA VAL A 71 -0.31 -15.36 2.92
C VAL A 71 0.99 -16.03 2.50
N ASN A 72 1.17 -17.28 2.93
CA ASN A 72 2.31 -18.13 2.63
C ASN A 72 1.94 -19.63 2.81
N PRO A 73 2.06 -20.48 1.77
CA PRO A 73 1.70 -21.90 1.85
C PRO A 73 2.56 -22.72 2.81
N GLY A 74 3.77 -22.26 3.13
CA GLY A 74 4.74 -22.97 3.96
C GLY A 74 4.74 -22.57 5.43
N ARG A 75 3.82 -21.72 5.90
CA ARG A 75 3.77 -21.22 7.28
C ARG A 75 2.35 -21.20 7.81
N LYS A 76 2.20 -21.47 9.11
CA LYS A 76 0.91 -21.38 9.83
C LYS A 76 0.75 -20.08 10.60
N GLU A 77 1.86 -19.43 10.93
CA GLU A 77 1.90 -18.17 11.67
C GLU A 77 3.13 -17.36 11.24
N ILE A 78 2.98 -16.04 11.17
CA ILE A 78 4.09 -15.10 10.94
C ILE A 78 3.84 -13.85 11.81
N LEU A 79 4.82 -13.43 12.60
CA LEU A 79 4.74 -12.28 13.51
C LEU A 79 3.52 -12.34 14.46
N GLY A 80 3.15 -13.53 14.93
CA GLY A 80 2.01 -13.74 15.83
C GLY A 80 0.63 -13.69 15.15
N LEU A 81 0.59 -13.54 13.81
CA LEU A 81 -0.65 -13.55 13.03
C LEU A 81 -0.85 -14.92 12.35
N PRO A 82 -2.09 -15.46 12.34
CA PRO A 82 -2.43 -16.63 11.54
C PRO A 82 -2.05 -16.42 10.07
N CYS A 83 -1.35 -17.39 9.50
CA CYS A 83 -0.89 -17.36 8.11
C CYS A 83 -1.71 -18.32 7.26
N TYR A 84 -2.17 -17.82 6.11
CA TYR A 84 -3.06 -18.53 5.22
C TYR A 84 -2.28 -19.08 4.03
N PRO A 85 -2.60 -20.29 3.54
CA PRO A 85 -1.84 -20.91 2.46
C PRO A 85 -2.11 -20.27 1.09
N THR A 86 -3.31 -19.71 0.90
CA THR A 86 -3.77 -19.07 -0.33
C THR A 86 -4.61 -17.85 0.01
N ILE A 87 -4.76 -16.92 -0.94
CA ILE A 87 -5.61 -15.74 -0.75
C ILE A 87 -7.10 -16.11 -0.58
N THR A 88 -7.53 -17.21 -1.19
CA THR A 88 -8.91 -17.71 -1.11
C THR A 88 -9.28 -18.25 0.27
N ALA A 89 -8.30 -18.61 1.10
CA ALA A 89 -8.53 -19.06 2.48
C ALA A 89 -8.63 -17.90 3.49
N VAL A 90 -8.36 -16.66 3.08
CA VAL A 90 -8.36 -15.50 3.96
C VAL A 90 -9.80 -15.03 4.24
N PRO A 91 -10.18 -14.84 5.51
CA PRO A 91 -11.51 -14.37 5.88
C PRO A 91 -11.72 -12.89 5.53
N ASP A 92 -12.98 -12.48 5.44
CA ASP A 92 -13.33 -11.06 5.34
C ASP A 92 -13.21 -10.33 6.69
N PRO A 93 -13.02 -9.00 6.70
CA PRO A 93 -12.89 -8.11 5.54
C PRO A 93 -11.54 -8.24 4.84
N LEU A 94 -11.50 -8.11 3.51
CA LEU A 94 -10.27 -8.15 2.70
C LEU A 94 -10.45 -7.33 1.41
N ASP A 95 -9.82 -6.15 1.37
CA ASP A 95 -10.07 -5.17 0.31
C ASP A 95 -8.81 -4.84 -0.49
N LEU A 96 -7.62 -5.07 0.10
CA LEU A 96 -6.33 -4.77 -0.48
C LEU A 96 -5.39 -5.99 -0.44
N ALA A 97 -4.76 -6.29 -1.58
CA ALA A 97 -3.66 -7.26 -1.66
C ALA A 97 -2.32 -6.57 -1.88
N VAL A 98 -1.30 -6.90 -1.08
CA VAL A 98 0.08 -6.49 -1.27
C VAL A 98 0.89 -7.70 -1.73
N ILE A 99 1.35 -7.66 -2.97
CA ILE A 99 2.02 -8.80 -3.63
C ILE A 99 3.53 -8.59 -3.59
N VAL A 100 4.23 -9.52 -2.93
CA VAL A 100 5.69 -9.51 -2.74
C VAL A 100 6.27 -10.90 -3.01
N VAL A 101 6.09 -11.36 -4.24
CA VAL A 101 6.58 -12.66 -4.76
C VAL A 101 7.47 -12.44 -6.00
N PRO A 102 8.30 -13.40 -6.45
CA PRO A 102 9.08 -13.22 -7.68
C PRO A 102 8.19 -12.79 -8.86
N ALA A 103 8.69 -11.91 -9.74
CA ALA A 103 7.89 -11.35 -10.84
C ALA A 103 7.11 -12.39 -11.65
N PRO A 104 7.68 -13.55 -12.07
CA PRO A 104 6.93 -14.54 -12.84
C PRO A 104 5.73 -15.16 -12.12
N VAL A 105 5.64 -15.02 -10.79
CA VAL A 105 4.55 -15.54 -9.95
C VAL A 105 3.47 -14.48 -9.71
N CYS A 106 3.76 -13.20 -9.97
CA CYS A 106 2.83 -12.10 -9.70
C CYS A 106 1.51 -12.19 -10.50
N PRO A 107 1.50 -12.54 -11.82
CA PRO A 107 0.25 -12.69 -12.56
C PRO A 107 -0.69 -13.73 -11.95
N ALA A 108 -0.18 -14.91 -11.59
CA ALA A 108 -0.98 -15.96 -10.94
C ALA A 108 -1.55 -15.49 -9.59
N ALA A 109 -0.73 -14.84 -8.75
CA ALA A 109 -1.18 -14.28 -7.48
C ALA A 109 -2.25 -13.20 -7.67
N LEU A 110 -2.08 -12.33 -8.67
CA LEU A 110 -3.05 -11.27 -8.97
C LEU A 110 -4.37 -11.85 -9.48
N HIS A 111 -4.31 -12.87 -10.34
CA HIS A 111 -5.50 -13.57 -10.81
C HIS A 111 -6.28 -14.22 -9.65
N GLU A 112 -5.61 -14.87 -8.71
CA GLU A 112 -6.28 -15.40 -7.51
C GLU A 112 -6.94 -14.29 -6.67
N CYS A 113 -6.32 -13.11 -6.56
CA CYS A 113 -6.94 -11.95 -5.91
C CYS A 113 -8.21 -11.49 -6.65
N GLY A 114 -8.15 -11.43 -7.98
CA GLY A 114 -9.29 -11.09 -8.82
C GLY A 114 -10.44 -12.09 -8.71
N VAL A 115 -10.14 -13.39 -8.67
CA VAL A 115 -11.13 -14.46 -8.42
C VAL A 115 -11.75 -14.35 -7.03
N ARG A 116 -10.95 -13.97 -6.02
CA ARG A 116 -11.41 -13.68 -4.65
C ARG A 116 -12.26 -12.42 -4.54
N GLY A 117 -12.33 -11.61 -5.60
CA GLY A 117 -13.14 -10.40 -5.68
C GLY A 117 -12.45 -9.13 -5.16
N ILE A 118 -11.16 -9.19 -4.82
CA ILE A 118 -10.36 -8.04 -4.39
C ILE A 118 -10.29 -7.05 -5.55
N LYS A 119 -10.44 -5.74 -5.28
CA LYS A 119 -10.47 -4.70 -6.32
C LYS A 119 -9.23 -3.81 -6.36
N SER A 120 -8.35 -3.91 -5.38
CA SER A 120 -7.12 -3.13 -5.33
C SER A 120 -5.93 -4.01 -4.96
N ALA A 121 -4.82 -3.86 -5.70
CA ALA A 121 -3.58 -4.54 -5.38
C ALA A 121 -2.35 -3.63 -5.55
N ILE A 122 -1.37 -3.82 -4.67
CA ILE A 122 -0.06 -3.18 -4.73
C ILE A 122 0.95 -4.27 -5.09
N VAL A 123 1.64 -4.11 -6.22
CA VAL A 123 2.71 -5.03 -6.64
C VAL A 123 4.06 -4.40 -6.31
N ILE A 124 4.69 -4.88 -5.23
CA ILE A 124 5.99 -4.36 -4.78
C ILE A 124 7.13 -4.90 -5.65
N SER A 125 6.99 -6.14 -6.14
CA SER A 125 8.03 -6.84 -6.85
C SER A 125 8.53 -6.10 -8.09
N GLY A 126 9.85 -6.06 -8.27
CA GLY A 126 10.50 -5.71 -9.54
C GLY A 126 10.76 -6.96 -10.39
N GLY A 127 11.28 -6.75 -11.60
CA GLY A 127 11.42 -7.73 -12.68
C GLY A 127 10.45 -7.52 -13.84
N PHE A 128 9.95 -6.30 -14.03
CA PHE A 128 8.94 -5.95 -15.05
C PHE A 128 9.55 -5.07 -16.14
N ARG A 129 8.82 -4.08 -16.67
CA ARG A 129 9.29 -3.33 -17.85
C ARG A 129 10.66 -2.66 -17.66
N GLU A 130 11.06 -2.38 -16.42
CA GLU A 130 12.37 -1.82 -16.09
C GLU A 130 13.53 -2.76 -16.41
N THR A 131 13.27 -4.06 -16.63
CA THR A 131 14.30 -5.05 -16.99
C THR A 131 14.35 -5.39 -18.48
N GLY A 132 13.47 -4.83 -19.31
CA GLY A 132 13.46 -5.01 -20.77
C GLY A 132 12.22 -5.72 -21.33
N PRO A 133 12.28 -6.24 -22.57
CA PRO A 133 11.11 -6.73 -23.31
C PRO A 133 10.33 -7.84 -22.62
N ASP A 134 10.99 -8.83 -22.03
CA ASP A 134 10.33 -9.94 -21.33
C ASP A 134 9.56 -9.45 -20.10
N GLY A 135 10.14 -8.49 -19.36
CA GLY A 135 9.49 -7.87 -18.22
C GLY A 135 8.33 -6.95 -18.61
N LEU A 136 8.40 -6.31 -19.79
CA LEU A 136 7.27 -5.56 -20.36
C LEU A 136 6.11 -6.48 -20.71
N ALA A 137 6.37 -7.65 -21.30
CA ALA A 137 5.34 -8.64 -21.59
C ALA A 137 4.65 -9.12 -20.30
N LEU A 138 5.42 -9.35 -19.24
CA LEU A 138 4.91 -9.73 -17.93
C LEU A 138 4.10 -8.61 -17.25
N GLU A 139 4.50 -7.34 -17.42
CA GLU A 139 3.71 -6.19 -16.96
C GLU A 139 2.37 -6.10 -17.71
N GLN A 140 2.37 -6.38 -19.02
CA GLN A 140 1.14 -6.39 -19.81
C GLN A 140 0.17 -7.49 -19.32
N GLU A 141 0.68 -8.66 -18.96
CA GLU A 141 -0.12 -9.73 -18.37
C GLU A 141 -0.79 -9.30 -17.06
N LEU A 142 -0.09 -8.58 -16.17
CA LEU A 142 -0.69 -8.01 -14.95
C LEU A 142 -1.84 -7.06 -15.28
N LEU A 143 -1.65 -6.18 -16.27
CA LEU A 143 -2.68 -5.22 -16.68
C LEU A 143 -3.90 -5.91 -17.28
N ASP A 144 -3.71 -6.97 -18.06
CA ASP A 144 -4.81 -7.72 -18.66
C ASP A 144 -5.64 -8.45 -17.60
N ILE A 145 -4.98 -9.07 -16.60
CA ILE A 145 -5.64 -9.67 -15.44
C ILE A 145 -6.39 -8.61 -14.63
N ALA A 146 -5.76 -7.46 -14.35
CA ALA A 146 -6.41 -6.39 -13.60
C ALA A 146 -7.68 -5.91 -14.32
N ARG A 147 -7.63 -5.69 -15.64
CA ARG A 147 -8.80 -5.33 -16.45
C ARG A 147 -9.89 -6.41 -16.41
N GLN A 148 -9.51 -7.68 -16.56
CA GLN A 148 -10.46 -8.81 -16.53
C GLN A 148 -11.26 -8.87 -15.23
N HIS A 149 -10.63 -8.55 -14.10
CA HIS A 149 -11.26 -8.61 -12.77
C HIS A 149 -11.76 -7.26 -12.24
N ASN A 150 -11.67 -6.21 -13.06
CA ASN A 150 -11.98 -4.83 -12.68
C ASN A 150 -11.20 -4.37 -11.42
N MET A 151 -9.89 -4.66 -11.41
CA MET A 151 -8.97 -4.28 -10.34
C MET A 151 -8.16 -3.04 -10.73
N ARG A 152 -7.71 -2.31 -9.71
CA ARG A 152 -6.71 -1.24 -9.82
C ARG A 152 -5.37 -1.69 -9.25
N LEU A 153 -4.28 -1.27 -9.89
CA LEU A 153 -2.91 -1.62 -9.49
C LEU A 153 -2.06 -0.38 -9.19
N ILE A 154 -1.35 -0.42 -8.06
CA ILE A 154 -0.18 0.43 -7.83
C ILE A 154 1.08 -0.42 -8.05
N GLY A 155 2.06 0.12 -8.77
CA GLY A 155 3.25 -0.58 -9.20
C GLY A 155 3.19 -1.03 -10.68
N PRO A 156 3.84 -2.16 -11.04
CA PRO A 156 4.75 -2.95 -10.19
C PRO A 156 6.02 -2.17 -9.83
N ASN A 157 7.00 -2.83 -9.20
CA ASN A 157 8.29 -2.25 -8.84
C ASN A 157 8.15 -0.98 -7.98
N CYS A 158 7.31 -1.05 -6.96
CA CYS A 158 7.06 0.05 -6.03
C CYS A 158 7.46 -0.34 -4.60
N VAL A 159 7.40 0.63 -3.69
CA VAL A 159 7.58 0.38 -2.25
C VAL A 159 6.23 0.13 -1.56
N GLY A 160 5.17 0.83 -1.96
CA GLY A 160 3.84 0.74 -1.37
C GLY A 160 3.19 2.10 -1.14
N THR A 161 2.16 2.11 -0.29
CA THR A 161 1.48 3.32 0.19
C THR A 161 1.55 3.39 1.71
N LEU A 162 1.40 4.60 2.25
CA LEU A 162 1.16 4.81 3.67
C LEU A 162 0.22 5.99 3.89
N ASP A 163 -0.48 5.96 5.01
CA ASP A 163 -1.33 7.02 5.52
C ASP A 163 -0.98 7.26 7.00
N ALA A 164 -0.46 8.45 7.29
CA ALA A 164 0.11 8.79 8.59
C ALA A 164 -0.94 8.89 9.70
N TYR A 165 -2.20 9.14 9.35
CA TYR A 165 -3.28 9.30 10.32
C TYR A 165 -3.89 7.96 10.74
N SER A 166 -4.08 7.04 9.79
CA SER A 166 -4.64 5.70 10.05
C SER A 166 -3.59 4.71 10.54
N GLY A 167 -2.30 4.99 10.34
CA GLY A 167 -1.21 4.08 10.63
C GLY A 167 -1.02 2.98 9.57
N LEU A 168 -1.78 3.02 8.47
CA LEU A 168 -1.58 2.12 7.34
C LEU A 168 -0.20 2.37 6.73
N ASP A 169 0.62 1.34 6.64
CA ASP A 169 1.90 1.38 5.94
C ASP A 169 2.14 0.03 5.27
N THR A 170 1.87 -0.01 3.95
CA THR A 170 2.13 -1.19 3.11
C THR A 170 3.54 -1.18 2.53
N SER A 171 4.39 -0.27 2.98
CA SER A 171 5.79 -0.17 2.59
C SER A 171 6.68 -1.02 3.49
N PHE A 172 7.97 -1.10 3.15
CA PHE A 172 9.00 -1.69 4.01
C PHE A 172 9.95 -0.65 4.60
N ILE A 173 9.61 0.64 4.49
CA ILE A 173 10.37 1.76 5.07
C ILE A 173 10.20 1.74 6.59
N ARG A 174 11.24 2.08 7.35
CA ARG A 174 11.24 1.92 8.81
C ARG A 174 10.65 3.10 9.58
N THR A 175 10.18 4.12 8.87
CA THR A 175 9.81 5.41 9.45
C THR A 175 8.42 5.78 8.96
N MET A 176 7.48 5.91 9.89
CA MET A 176 6.21 6.59 9.67
C MET A 176 6.44 8.10 9.86
N PRO A 177 6.06 8.97 8.91
CA PRO A 177 6.14 10.41 9.10
C PRO A 177 5.16 10.87 10.19
N GLU A 178 5.45 12.03 10.79
CA GLU A 178 4.47 12.72 11.61
C GLU A 178 3.25 13.11 10.75
N PRO A 179 2.02 13.01 11.28
CA PRO A 179 0.83 13.44 10.55
C PRO A 179 0.86 14.93 10.17
N GLY A 180 0.49 15.24 8.95
CA GLY A 180 0.37 16.61 8.44
C GLY A 180 -0.44 16.70 7.15
N ASP A 181 -0.50 17.88 6.53
CA ASP A 181 -1.40 18.14 5.40
C ASP A 181 -0.77 17.88 4.01
N ILE A 182 0.47 17.40 3.95
CA ILE A 182 1.21 17.18 2.69
C ILE A 182 1.03 15.74 2.20
N ALA A 183 0.44 15.55 1.02
CA ALA A 183 0.51 14.27 0.32
C ALA A 183 1.71 14.25 -0.62
N PHE A 184 2.49 13.16 -0.64
CA PHE A 184 3.67 13.02 -1.48
C PHE A 184 3.58 11.79 -2.38
N ILE A 185 3.87 11.97 -3.68
CA ILE A 185 3.83 10.89 -4.67
C ILE A 185 5.16 10.88 -5.42
N SER A 186 5.77 9.69 -5.58
CA SER A 186 6.99 9.54 -6.36
C SER A 186 7.07 8.20 -7.09
N GLN A 187 7.48 8.21 -8.35
CA GLN A 187 7.84 6.97 -9.05
C GLN A 187 9.09 6.30 -8.43
N SER A 188 9.99 7.09 -7.83
CA SER A 188 11.21 6.55 -7.21
C SER A 188 10.99 6.21 -5.74
N GLY A 189 11.07 4.92 -5.42
CA GLY A 189 11.03 4.43 -4.04
C GLY A 189 12.16 4.98 -3.17
N ALA A 190 13.36 5.13 -3.74
CA ALA A 190 14.52 5.68 -3.03
C ALA A 190 14.32 7.14 -2.64
N ILE A 191 13.68 7.94 -3.51
CA ILE A 191 13.34 9.33 -3.19
C ILE A 191 12.28 9.39 -2.09
N CYS A 192 11.27 8.51 -2.13
CA CYS A 192 10.26 8.44 -1.08
C CYS A 192 10.89 8.17 0.31
N GLY A 193 11.73 7.14 0.42
CA GLY A 193 12.45 6.84 1.66
C GLY A 193 13.41 7.97 2.08
N GLY A 194 14.15 8.55 1.13
CA GLY A 194 15.06 9.64 1.40
C GLY A 194 14.35 10.92 1.88
N ILE A 195 13.17 11.23 1.35
CA ILE A 195 12.36 12.37 1.81
C ILE A 195 11.84 12.15 3.23
N LEU A 196 11.34 10.94 3.53
CA LEU A 196 10.90 10.60 4.89
C LEU A 196 12.03 10.74 5.91
N GLU A 197 13.22 10.22 5.60
CA GLU A 197 14.39 10.35 6.47
C GLU A 197 14.87 11.79 6.57
N TRP A 198 14.92 12.51 5.45
CA TRP A 198 15.37 13.90 5.42
C TRP A 198 14.45 14.84 6.19
N THR A 199 13.15 14.57 6.24
CA THR A 199 12.15 15.41 6.93
C THR A 199 11.94 15.05 8.40
N ALA A 200 12.43 13.88 8.83
CA ALA A 200 12.30 13.42 10.21
C ALA A 200 12.83 14.47 11.22
N GLY A 201 11.98 14.82 12.19
CA GLY A 201 12.32 15.80 13.24
C GLY A 201 12.40 17.26 12.78
N LYS A 202 12.05 17.59 11.53
CA LYS A 202 12.10 18.97 11.00
C LYS A 202 10.76 19.72 11.03
N GLY A 203 9.75 19.14 11.66
CA GLY A 203 8.40 19.72 11.72
C GLY A 203 7.65 19.68 10.38
N VAL A 204 8.09 18.86 9.43
CA VAL A 204 7.37 18.61 8.17
C VAL A 204 6.59 17.31 8.34
N GLY A 205 5.26 17.43 8.39
CA GLY A 205 4.36 16.29 8.47
C GLY A 205 3.72 15.97 7.11
N PHE A 206 3.30 14.73 6.94
CA PHE A 206 2.64 14.25 5.74
C PHE A 206 1.33 13.55 6.06
N SER A 207 0.38 13.63 5.15
CA SER A 207 -0.88 12.90 5.23
C SER A 207 -0.71 11.50 4.68
N ARG A 208 -0.20 11.42 3.45
CA ARG A 208 -0.08 10.18 2.67
C ARG A 208 1.19 10.16 1.85
N PHE A 209 1.76 8.97 1.68
CA PHE A 209 2.70 8.69 0.61
C PHE A 209 2.19 7.60 -0.31
N ALA A 210 2.49 7.75 -1.59
CA ALA A 210 2.40 6.68 -2.55
C ALA A 210 3.65 6.64 -3.41
N THR A 211 4.14 5.43 -3.67
CA THR A 211 5.09 5.24 -4.75
C THR A 211 4.50 4.42 -5.86
N LEU A 212 4.59 4.96 -7.07
CA LEU A 212 3.95 4.38 -8.24
C LEU A 212 4.81 3.29 -8.88
N GLY A 213 6.12 3.28 -8.62
CA GLY A 213 7.06 2.40 -9.31
C GLY A 213 6.98 2.61 -10.81
N ASN A 214 6.65 1.54 -11.54
CA ASN A 214 6.40 1.59 -12.97
C ASN A 214 5.11 2.36 -13.31
N ALA A 215 4.19 2.66 -12.40
CA ALA A 215 2.97 3.41 -12.73
C ALA A 215 2.23 2.81 -13.94
N ALA A 216 2.03 1.49 -13.94
CA ALA A 216 1.46 0.77 -15.07
C ALA A 216 -0.07 0.96 -15.19
N ASP A 217 -0.75 1.29 -14.08
CA ASP A 217 -2.19 1.55 -14.03
C ASP A 217 -2.54 2.86 -13.32
N VAL A 218 -2.61 2.87 -11.98
CA VAL A 218 -2.93 4.07 -11.18
C VAL A 218 -1.83 5.13 -11.26
#